data_AF-A0AA45WXV1-F1
#
_entry.id   AF-A0AA45WXV1-F1
#
_cell.length_a   1.000
_cell.length_b   1.000
_cell.length_c   1.000
_cell.angle_alpha   90.00
_cell.angle_beta   90.00
_cell.angle_gamma   90.00
#
_symmetry.space_group_name_H-M   'P 1'
#
loop_
_entity.id
_entity.type
_entity.pdbx_description
1 polymer ?
#
loop_
_entity_poly.entity_id
_entity_poly.type
_entity_poly.pdbx_seq_one_letter_code
_entity_poly.pdbx_strand_id
1 'polypeptide(L)'
;MKKMKWFLACLLVFALVSLSVGSAAAEVSVTVNDQPYSLPEGQSVEMINGRSYVPLRALAELLGVVVEWDASEKTIQLTPESNQAAEKNKPEVVTEAINIDEWGGANAYEYAGDNPASRYYVNPDFYRMKSDDQLTLLENFKTYQQTAEWSCGPASALMVLWHFGVTDYDEWDISVMMDAHTDLDDPDAEPGSADEFGEYGTDVGQMTRFFESLAGFEVVETSYHENYSAQDLIQEGDSSHVAAEWGNLPPTFSYMSLYTTENDDESEDWAEAADSYFVRWLTGHLEAGRPIMVEWVDWDGHWQVIIGYDNNGTPEIGDDVLIFADPYDTSDHWQDGYYYYPLERWFYMWHDRNIAPKPYQLQPYLVVDLVN
;
A
#
# COMPACT_ATOMS: atom_id res chain seq x y z
N MET A 1 -40.34 -92.19 -40.24
CA MET A 1 -39.87 -91.05 -39.41
C MET A 1 -38.76 -90.32 -40.18
N LYS A 2 -39.12 -89.61 -41.25
CA LYS A 2 -39.28 -88.14 -41.37
C LYS A 2 -38.04 -87.28 -41.01
N LYS A 3 -37.01 -87.43 -41.86
CA LYS A 3 -36.29 -86.39 -42.65
C LYS A 3 -36.80 -84.95 -42.47
N MET A 4 -35.95 -83.97 -42.11
CA MET A 4 -35.07 -83.16 -43.01
C MET A 4 -35.60 -81.71 -43.00
N LYS A 5 -34.95 -80.77 -42.31
CA LYS A 5 -33.90 -79.84 -42.80
C LYS A 5 -34.44 -78.74 -43.75
N TRP A 6 -34.24 -77.48 -43.32
CA TRP A 6 -33.76 -76.28 -44.05
C TRP A 6 -34.66 -75.04 -44.21
N PHE A 7 -34.11 -73.91 -43.71
CA PHE A 7 -33.93 -72.56 -44.27
C PHE A 7 -35.09 -71.62 -44.69
N LEU A 8 -35.03 -70.43 -44.05
CA LEU A 8 -35.12 -69.03 -44.53
C LEU A 8 -36.42 -68.42 -45.13
N ALA A 9 -36.74 -67.22 -44.60
CA ALA A 9 -36.98 -65.95 -45.32
C ALA A 9 -38.37 -65.27 -45.20
N CYS A 10 -38.28 -63.98 -44.82
CA CYS A 10 -39.04 -62.80 -45.28
C CYS A 10 -40.48 -62.46 -44.81
N LEU A 11 -40.53 -61.23 -44.26
CA LEU A 11 -41.55 -60.15 -44.32
C LEU A 11 -42.77 -60.11 -43.36
N LEU A 12 -42.68 -59.11 -42.46
CA LEU A 12 -43.63 -58.00 -42.21
C LEU A 12 -45.10 -58.32 -41.87
N VAL A 13 -45.52 -58.02 -40.63
CA VAL A 13 -46.64 -57.10 -40.29
C VAL A 13 -46.44 -56.51 -38.88
N PHE A 14 -46.57 -55.19 -38.83
CA PHE A 14 -46.62 -54.27 -37.69
C PHE A 14 -47.84 -54.50 -36.77
N ALA A 15 -47.66 -54.33 -35.46
CA ALA A 15 -48.71 -53.83 -34.56
C ALA A 15 -48.09 -52.88 -33.52
N LEU A 16 -48.50 -51.61 -33.60
CA LEU A 16 -48.05 -50.49 -32.76
C LEU A 16 -48.46 -50.71 -31.29
N VAL A 17 -47.50 -50.51 -30.38
CA VAL A 17 -47.75 -50.08 -29.00
C VAL A 17 -47.24 -48.66 -28.89
N SER A 18 -48.15 -47.71 -28.67
CA SER A 18 -47.83 -46.29 -28.47
C SER A 18 -47.15 -46.09 -27.12
N LEU A 19 -45.86 -45.77 -27.13
CA LEU A 19 -45.12 -45.21 -26.00
C LEU A 19 -45.39 -43.70 -25.94
N SER A 20 -46.01 -43.24 -24.86
CA SER A 20 -46.05 -41.83 -24.49
C SER A 20 -44.70 -41.43 -23.90
N VAL A 21 -43.89 -40.68 -24.65
CA VAL A 21 -42.71 -39.99 -24.12
C VAL A 21 -43.20 -38.76 -23.35
N GLY A 22 -43.05 -38.75 -22.03
CA GLY A 22 -43.22 -37.54 -21.23
C GLY A 22 -42.07 -36.58 -21.50
N SER A 23 -42.37 -35.35 -21.90
CA SER A 23 -41.37 -34.29 -22.06
C SER A 23 -41.03 -33.73 -20.68
N ALA A 24 -39.82 -33.98 -20.19
CA ALA A 24 -39.28 -33.20 -19.07
C ALA A 24 -38.95 -31.80 -19.58
N ALA A 25 -39.45 -30.76 -18.90
CA ALA A 25 -39.06 -29.38 -19.19
C ALA A 25 -37.57 -29.20 -18.85
N ALA A 26 -36.80 -28.55 -19.73
CA ALA A 26 -35.41 -28.23 -19.45
C ALA A 26 -35.36 -27.19 -18.32
N GLU A 27 -34.68 -27.52 -17.21
CA GLU A 27 -34.37 -26.55 -16.16
C GLU A 27 -33.36 -25.53 -16.70
N VAL A 28 -33.66 -24.25 -16.56
CA VAL A 28 -32.75 -23.16 -16.96
C VAL A 28 -31.84 -22.84 -15.77
N SER A 29 -30.54 -23.02 -15.93
CA SER A 29 -29.54 -22.62 -14.93
C SER A 29 -29.05 -21.19 -15.17
N VAL A 30 -28.76 -20.47 -14.08
CA VAL A 30 -28.16 -19.13 -14.11
C VAL A 30 -26.73 -19.24 -13.58
N THR A 31 -25.79 -18.59 -14.26
CA THR A 31 -24.40 -18.47 -13.81
C THR A 31 -23.98 -17.01 -13.80
N VAL A 32 -23.13 -16.63 -12.86
CA VAL A 32 -22.58 -15.28 -12.69
C VAL A 32 -21.08 -15.46 -12.50
N ASN A 33 -20.25 -14.90 -13.38
CA ASN A 33 -18.79 -15.09 -13.38
C ASN A 33 -18.40 -16.59 -13.28
N ASP A 34 -19.02 -17.41 -14.11
CA ASP A 34 -18.86 -18.88 -14.17
C ASP A 34 -19.26 -19.66 -12.90
N GLN A 35 -19.78 -18.99 -11.86
CA GLN A 35 -20.31 -19.63 -10.66
C GLN A 35 -21.83 -19.86 -10.76
N PRO A 36 -22.34 -21.05 -10.38
CA PRO A 36 -23.77 -21.31 -10.32
C PRO A 36 -24.49 -20.34 -9.37
N TYR A 37 -25.54 -19.68 -9.86
CA TYR A 37 -26.36 -18.78 -9.05
C TYR A 37 -27.76 -19.37 -8.85
N SER A 38 -28.14 -19.56 -7.59
CA SER A 38 -29.48 -20.01 -7.23
C SER A 38 -30.39 -18.81 -7.05
N LEU A 39 -31.47 -18.75 -7.85
CA LEU A 39 -32.49 -17.72 -7.68
C LEU A 39 -33.17 -17.86 -6.31
N PRO A 40 -33.60 -16.74 -5.68
CA PRO A 40 -34.35 -16.78 -4.44
C PRO A 40 -35.59 -17.68 -4.52
N GLU A 41 -35.99 -18.23 -3.38
CA GLU A 41 -37.11 -19.17 -3.29
C GLU A 41 -38.38 -18.60 -3.95
N GLY A 42 -39.01 -19.40 -4.81
CA GLY A 42 -40.23 -19.02 -5.54
C GLY A 42 -39.99 -18.21 -6.82
N GLN A 43 -38.74 -17.94 -7.20
CA GLN A 43 -38.41 -17.30 -8.47
C GLN A 43 -37.81 -18.30 -9.48
N SER A 44 -38.12 -18.12 -10.76
CA SER A 44 -37.60 -18.96 -11.84
C SER A 44 -37.38 -18.14 -13.11
N VAL A 45 -36.47 -18.60 -13.98
CA VAL A 45 -36.38 -18.08 -15.34
C VAL A 45 -37.54 -18.64 -16.16
N GLU A 46 -38.30 -17.77 -16.80
CA GLU A 46 -39.41 -18.18 -17.66
C GLU A 46 -39.04 -18.06 -19.14
N MET A 47 -39.33 -19.11 -19.92
CA MET A 47 -39.19 -19.08 -21.37
C MET A 47 -40.54 -18.73 -22.01
N ILE A 48 -40.68 -17.49 -22.49
CA ILE A 48 -41.90 -17.01 -23.14
C ILE A 48 -41.57 -16.63 -24.58
N ASN A 49 -42.22 -17.29 -25.55
CA ASN A 49 -42.02 -17.04 -26.99
C ASN A 49 -40.55 -17.07 -27.45
N GLY A 50 -39.76 -17.98 -26.89
CA GLY A 50 -38.33 -18.13 -27.22
C GLY A 50 -37.42 -17.07 -26.59
N ARG A 51 -37.92 -16.28 -25.63
CA ARG A 51 -37.13 -15.33 -24.83
C ARG A 51 -37.09 -15.77 -23.38
N SER A 52 -35.90 -15.67 -22.78
CA SER A 52 -35.70 -15.89 -21.35
C SER A 52 -36.07 -14.62 -20.59
N TYR A 53 -36.95 -14.75 -19.60
CA TYR A 53 -37.32 -13.71 -18.65
C TYR A 53 -36.71 -14.06 -17.31
N VAL A 54 -35.79 -13.21 -16.84
CA VAL A 54 -35.06 -13.42 -15.59
C VAL A 54 -35.58 -12.43 -14.54
N PRO A 55 -35.67 -12.81 -13.25
CA PRO A 55 -36.07 -11.89 -12.20
C PRO A 55 -35.12 -10.68 -12.11
N LEU A 56 -35.67 -9.48 -12.37
CA LEU A 56 -34.90 -8.23 -12.40
C LEU A 56 -34.16 -7.98 -11.08
N ARG A 57 -34.84 -8.16 -9.94
CA ARG A 57 -34.27 -7.92 -8.61
C ARG A 57 -33.03 -8.77 -8.36
N ALA A 58 -33.09 -10.07 -8.67
CA ALA A 58 -31.99 -10.99 -8.45
C ALA A 58 -30.73 -10.56 -9.24
N LEU A 59 -30.89 -10.11 -10.48
CA LEU A 59 -29.76 -9.64 -11.30
C LEU A 59 -29.28 -8.24 -10.89
N ALA A 60 -30.20 -7.34 -10.57
CA ALA A 60 -29.84 -5.97 -10.19
C ALA A 60 -29.09 -5.93 -8.85
N GLU A 61 -29.53 -6.70 -7.85
CA GLU A 61 -28.86 -6.78 -6.56
C GLU A 61 -27.46 -7.41 -6.70
N LEU A 62 -27.27 -8.39 -7.60
CA LEU A 62 -25.94 -8.92 -7.96
C LEU A 62 -24.99 -7.87 -8.56
N LEU A 63 -25.55 -6.82 -9.15
CA LEU A 63 -24.81 -5.71 -9.76
C LEU A 63 -24.68 -4.51 -8.80
N GLY A 64 -25.00 -4.69 -7.51
CA GLY A 64 -24.97 -3.60 -6.53
C GLY A 64 -26.02 -2.53 -6.81
N VAL A 65 -27.20 -2.91 -7.31
CA VAL A 65 -28.31 -1.99 -7.63
C VAL A 65 -29.50 -2.32 -6.74
N VAL A 66 -29.92 -1.34 -5.93
CA VAL A 66 -31.16 -1.38 -5.14
C VAL A 66 -32.36 -1.31 -6.08
N VAL A 67 -33.30 -2.24 -5.91
CA VAL A 67 -34.55 -2.30 -6.67
C VAL A 67 -35.74 -1.97 -5.78
N GLU A 68 -36.39 -0.86 -6.06
CA GLU A 68 -37.61 -0.42 -5.36
C GLU A 68 -38.81 -0.39 -6.30
N TRP A 69 -39.98 -0.79 -5.78
CA TRP A 69 -41.25 -0.72 -6.50
C TRP A 69 -42.05 0.48 -6.02
N ASP A 70 -42.30 1.44 -6.91
CA ASP A 70 -43.23 2.53 -6.67
C ASP A 70 -44.64 2.07 -7.05
N ALA A 71 -45.46 1.77 -6.04
CA ALA A 71 -46.83 1.31 -6.25
C ALA A 71 -47.78 2.40 -6.76
N SER A 72 -47.50 3.68 -6.47
CA SER A 72 -48.30 4.83 -6.93
C SER A 72 -48.13 5.04 -8.43
N GLU A 73 -46.88 5.04 -8.89
CA GLU A 73 -46.52 5.31 -10.27
C GLU A 73 -46.48 4.04 -11.14
N LYS A 74 -46.55 2.86 -10.50
CA LYS A 74 -46.37 1.55 -11.13
C LYS A 74 -45.04 1.45 -11.88
N THR A 75 -44.00 2.00 -11.30
CA THR A 75 -42.65 2.04 -11.86
C THR A 75 -41.68 1.31 -10.95
N ILE A 76 -40.58 0.84 -11.54
CA ILE A 76 -39.44 0.31 -10.80
C ILE A 76 -38.38 1.40 -10.77
N GLN A 77 -37.89 1.72 -9.58
CA GLN A 77 -36.72 2.56 -9.39
C GLN A 77 -35.50 1.65 -9.23
N LEU A 78 -34.51 1.88 -10.07
CA LEU A 78 -33.21 1.24 -9.98
C LEU A 78 -32.24 2.33 -9.56
N THR A 79 -31.77 2.23 -8.32
CA THR A 79 -30.71 3.09 -7.82
C THR A 79 -29.50 2.18 -7.72
N PRO A 80 -28.35 2.49 -8.33
CA PRO A 80 -27.11 1.90 -7.84
C PRO A 80 -27.16 2.00 -6.32
N GLU A 81 -26.72 0.98 -5.57
CA GLU A 81 -26.25 1.29 -4.24
C GLU A 81 -25.27 2.42 -4.47
N SER A 82 -25.69 3.65 -4.15
CA SER A 82 -24.70 4.59 -3.71
C SER A 82 -24.10 3.80 -2.57
N ASN A 83 -22.87 3.33 -2.75
CA ASN A 83 -21.89 3.64 -1.73
C ASN A 83 -22.23 5.09 -1.38
N GLN A 84 -23.06 5.30 -0.33
CA GLN A 84 -22.89 6.49 0.46
C GLN A 84 -21.42 6.39 0.74
N ALA A 85 -20.62 7.13 -0.04
CA ALA A 85 -19.18 7.10 0.07
C ALA A 85 -18.96 7.16 1.57
N ALA A 86 -18.38 6.09 2.13
CA ALA A 86 -18.19 5.98 3.56
C ALA A 86 -17.68 7.35 3.99
N GLU A 87 -18.37 7.97 4.95
CA GLU A 87 -18.13 9.37 5.28
C GLU A 87 -16.61 9.53 5.48
N LYS A 88 -15.97 10.30 4.60
CA LYS A 88 -14.51 10.46 4.60
C LYS A 88 -14.17 11.28 5.83
N ASN A 89 -13.90 10.57 6.92
CA ASN A 89 -13.58 11.15 8.21
C ASN A 89 -12.07 11.27 8.31
N LYS A 90 -11.60 12.44 8.75
CA LYS A 90 -10.17 12.59 9.07
C LYS A 90 -9.76 11.61 10.19
N PRO A 91 -8.51 11.13 10.17
CA PRO A 91 -7.97 10.26 11.21
C PRO A 91 -7.78 11.02 12.52
N GLU A 92 -7.45 10.31 13.59
CA GLU A 92 -6.79 10.98 14.71
C GLU A 92 -5.34 11.24 14.33
N VAL A 93 -4.89 12.47 14.55
CA VAL A 93 -3.54 12.92 14.23
C VAL A 93 -2.73 13.13 15.51
N VAL A 94 -1.41 13.17 15.35
CA VAL A 94 -0.48 13.72 16.34
C VAL A 94 -0.89 15.16 16.63
N THR A 95 -0.89 15.55 17.89
CA THR A 95 -1.26 16.92 18.27
C THR A 95 -0.12 17.87 17.95
N GLU A 96 -0.38 18.87 17.10
CA GLU A 96 0.52 20.00 16.90
C GLU A 96 0.66 20.80 18.19
N ALA A 97 1.86 20.79 18.78
CA ALA A 97 2.19 21.56 19.97
C ALA A 97 2.80 22.93 19.62
N ILE A 98 3.49 23.01 18.47
CA ILE A 98 4.16 24.19 17.96
C ILE A 98 4.02 24.25 16.43
N ASN A 99 3.90 25.45 15.88
CA ASN A 99 4.01 25.73 14.46
C ASN A 99 5.30 26.54 14.23
N ILE A 100 6.30 25.92 13.58
CA ILE A 100 7.64 26.47 13.38
C ILE A 100 7.60 27.64 12.37
N ASP A 101 6.87 27.50 11.27
CA ASP A 101 6.67 28.53 10.25
C ASP A 101 5.19 28.69 9.90
N GLU A 102 4.59 29.80 10.32
CA GLU A 102 3.17 30.13 10.08
C GLU A 102 2.76 30.04 8.59
N TRP A 103 3.71 30.21 7.67
CA TRP A 103 3.45 30.26 6.23
C TRP A 103 4.08 29.11 5.44
N GLY A 104 4.79 28.21 6.12
CA GLY A 104 5.51 27.09 5.52
C GLY A 104 4.97 25.74 5.98
N GLY A 105 5.47 24.68 5.35
CA GLY A 105 5.10 23.32 5.70
C GLY A 105 3.72 22.92 5.17
N ALA A 106 3.42 21.63 5.31
CA ALA A 106 2.15 21.10 4.84
C ALA A 106 0.98 21.51 5.74
N ASN A 107 1.20 21.77 7.03
CA ASN A 107 0.11 22.16 7.93
C ASN A 107 -0.58 23.48 7.48
N ALA A 108 0.18 24.42 6.91
CA ALA A 108 -0.32 25.70 6.43
C ALA A 108 -1.32 25.57 5.26
N TYR A 109 -1.40 24.40 4.61
CA TYR A 109 -2.44 24.13 3.60
C TYR A 109 -3.83 24.01 4.22
N GLU A 110 -3.94 23.63 5.50
CA GLU A 110 -5.19 23.57 6.27
C GLU A 110 -6.36 22.94 5.50
N TYR A 111 -6.14 21.77 4.88
CA TYR A 111 -7.14 21.03 4.10
C TYR A 111 -7.66 21.77 2.85
N ALA A 112 -7.04 22.86 2.42
CA ALA A 112 -7.52 23.68 1.29
C ALA A 112 -7.57 22.92 -0.04
N GLY A 113 -6.77 21.85 -0.17
CA GLY A 113 -6.74 20.95 -1.32
C GLY A 113 -7.78 19.83 -1.31
N ASP A 114 -8.53 19.66 -0.21
CA ASP A 114 -9.43 18.53 -0.03
C ASP A 114 -10.55 18.48 -1.08
N ASN A 115 -10.67 17.32 -1.72
CA ASN A 115 -11.73 17.01 -2.67
C ASN A 115 -12.29 15.60 -2.38
N PRO A 116 -13.36 15.48 -1.58
CA PRO A 116 -13.92 14.17 -1.23
C PRO A 116 -14.48 13.42 -2.44
N ALA A 117 -14.78 14.13 -3.54
CA ALA A 117 -15.24 13.58 -4.80
C ALA A 117 -14.12 13.52 -5.86
N SER A 118 -12.85 13.42 -5.43
CA SER A 118 -11.70 13.25 -6.31
C SER A 118 -11.94 12.09 -7.27
N ARG A 119 -11.76 12.35 -8.56
CA ARG A 119 -11.88 11.33 -9.62
C ARG A 119 -10.62 10.46 -9.74
N TYR A 120 -9.56 10.83 -9.04
CA TYR A 120 -8.22 10.24 -9.15
C TYR A 120 -7.83 9.48 -7.89
N TYR A 121 -8.23 9.99 -6.72
CA TYR A 121 -7.86 9.46 -5.42
C TYR A 121 -9.11 9.09 -4.64
N VAL A 122 -9.12 7.85 -4.15
CA VAL A 122 -10.24 7.34 -3.36
C VAL A 122 -10.07 7.63 -1.87
N ASN A 123 -8.84 7.88 -1.41
CA ASN A 123 -8.42 8.19 -0.02
C ASN A 123 -9.00 7.16 0.98
N PRO A 124 -8.46 5.93 1.00
CA PRO A 124 -8.87 4.91 1.95
C PRO A 124 -8.58 5.33 3.40
N ASP A 125 -9.45 4.96 4.34
CA ASP A 125 -9.29 5.28 5.76
C ASP A 125 -8.29 4.33 6.43
N PHE A 126 -7.00 4.48 6.09
CA PHE A 126 -5.92 3.62 6.62
C PHE A 126 -5.87 3.64 8.15
N TYR A 127 -6.18 4.77 8.79
CA TYR A 127 -6.23 4.87 10.27
C TYR A 127 -7.16 3.83 10.91
N ARG A 128 -8.31 3.55 10.29
CA ARG A 128 -9.33 2.62 10.81
C ARG A 128 -9.30 1.25 10.14
N MET A 129 -8.46 1.06 9.12
CA MET A 129 -8.23 -0.25 8.51
C MET A 129 -7.60 -1.22 9.50
N LYS A 130 -7.78 -2.50 9.19
CA LYS A 130 -7.26 -3.64 9.95
C LYS A 130 -6.49 -4.53 9.01
N SER A 131 -5.41 -5.11 9.51
CA SER A 131 -4.65 -6.09 8.75
C SER A 131 -5.51 -7.31 8.43
N ASP A 132 -5.30 -7.89 7.25
CA ASP A 132 -5.93 -9.12 6.80
C ASP A 132 -4.93 -10.01 6.03
N ASP A 133 -5.40 -10.89 5.15
CA ASP A 133 -4.54 -11.77 4.35
C ASP A 133 -3.81 -11.05 3.20
N GLN A 134 -4.19 -9.81 2.88
CA GLN A 134 -3.59 -8.99 1.83
C GLN A 134 -2.82 -7.81 2.42
N LEU A 135 -3.40 -7.16 3.41
CA LEU A 135 -2.89 -5.96 4.05
C LEU A 135 -2.17 -6.27 5.36
N THR A 136 -0.90 -5.92 5.45
CA THR A 136 -0.15 -5.79 6.71
C THR A 136 -0.01 -4.32 7.05
N LEU A 137 -0.58 -3.88 8.18
CA LEU A 137 -0.63 -2.47 8.57
C LEU A 137 -0.32 -2.27 10.06
N LEU A 138 0.42 -1.21 10.37
CA LEU A 138 0.48 -0.63 11.71
C LEU A 138 -0.83 0.10 11.98
N GLU A 139 -1.77 -0.63 12.58
CA GLU A 139 -3.12 -0.13 12.82
C GLU A 139 -3.13 1.12 13.70
N ASN A 140 -4.04 2.07 13.41
CA ASN A 140 -4.24 3.28 14.20
C ASN A 140 -2.98 4.18 14.32
N PHE A 141 -2.04 4.07 13.38
CA PHE A 141 -0.86 4.92 13.32
C PHE A 141 -1.26 6.38 13.08
N LYS A 142 -0.90 7.31 13.97
CA LYS A 142 -1.30 8.72 13.87
C LYS A 142 -0.34 9.50 12.98
N THR A 143 -0.89 10.26 12.05
CA THR A 143 -0.12 11.11 11.14
C THR A 143 0.11 12.50 11.72
N TYR A 144 1.07 13.24 11.17
CA TYR A 144 1.40 14.61 11.51
C TYR A 144 1.68 15.37 10.21
N GLN A 145 1.35 16.66 10.13
CA GLN A 145 1.74 17.50 8.99
C GLN A 145 2.83 18.45 9.46
N GLN A 146 4.00 18.40 8.81
CA GLN A 146 5.15 19.22 9.21
C GLN A 146 4.83 20.71 9.13
N THR A 147 5.44 21.48 10.03
CA THR A 147 5.17 22.92 10.19
C THR A 147 6.26 23.83 9.63
N ALA A 148 7.30 23.25 9.03
CA ALA A 148 8.30 23.95 8.23
C ALA A 148 8.63 23.13 6.97
N GLU A 149 9.10 23.75 5.90
CA GLU A 149 9.41 23.06 4.63
C GLU A 149 10.56 22.05 4.73
N TRP A 150 11.40 22.16 5.75
CA TRP A 150 12.63 21.36 5.91
C TRP A 150 12.53 20.28 7.00
N SER A 151 11.42 20.20 7.72
CA SER A 151 11.29 19.39 8.95
C SER A 151 10.65 18.01 8.74
N CYS A 152 10.65 17.46 7.52
CA CYS A 152 10.10 16.13 7.22
C CYS A 152 10.72 15.01 8.08
N GLY A 153 12.03 15.08 8.36
CA GLY A 153 12.73 14.16 9.26
C GLY A 153 12.20 14.24 10.70
N PRO A 154 12.30 15.40 11.37
CA PRO A 154 11.72 15.59 12.71
C PRO A 154 10.24 15.21 12.82
N ALA A 155 9.43 15.56 11.83
CA ALA A 155 8.01 15.20 11.75
C ALA A 155 7.79 13.68 11.66
N SER A 156 8.60 12.98 10.86
CA SER A 156 8.56 11.52 10.75
C SER A 156 8.93 10.84 12.07
N ALA A 157 9.99 11.31 12.73
CA ALA A 157 10.37 10.81 14.05
C ALA A 157 9.30 11.07 15.11
N LEU A 158 8.63 12.23 15.07
CA LEU A 158 7.53 12.55 15.97
C LEU A 158 6.37 11.55 15.83
N MET A 159 5.98 11.20 14.60
CA MET A 159 4.96 10.19 14.35
C MET A 159 5.35 8.82 14.92
N VAL A 160 6.62 8.42 14.76
CA VAL A 160 7.15 7.15 15.31
C VAL A 160 7.15 7.15 16.84
N LEU A 161 7.55 8.26 17.49
CA LEU A 161 7.47 8.37 18.95
C LEU A 161 6.04 8.23 19.46
N TRP A 162 5.08 8.87 18.80
CA TRP A 162 3.67 8.78 19.14
C TRP A 162 3.11 7.36 18.95
N HIS A 163 3.56 6.62 17.94
CA HIS A 163 3.22 5.21 17.76
C HIS A 163 3.64 4.35 18.95
N PHE A 164 4.81 4.62 19.53
CA PHE A 164 5.26 3.96 20.76
C PHE A 164 4.69 4.58 22.05
N GLY A 165 3.80 5.56 21.95
CA GLY A 165 3.16 6.23 23.08
C GLY A 165 4.03 7.26 23.81
N VAL A 166 5.12 7.70 23.18
CA VAL A 166 6.01 8.75 23.70
C VAL A 166 5.55 10.10 23.12
N THR A 167 5.01 10.96 23.98
CA THR A 167 4.38 12.23 23.58
C THR A 167 5.01 13.45 24.25
N ASP A 168 6.21 13.30 24.82
CA ASP A 168 6.90 14.35 25.58
C ASP A 168 7.71 15.31 24.69
N TYR A 169 7.76 15.06 23.39
CA TYR A 169 8.51 15.83 22.39
C TYR A 169 7.55 16.47 21.40
N ASP A 170 7.91 17.65 20.91
CA ASP A 170 7.32 18.27 19.72
C ASP A 170 8.30 18.33 18.54
N GLU A 171 7.83 18.82 17.38
CA GLU A 171 8.63 18.92 16.16
C GLU A 171 9.89 19.78 16.34
N TRP A 172 9.82 20.84 17.17
CA TRP A 172 10.95 21.73 17.41
C TRP A 172 11.98 21.07 18.34
N ASP A 173 11.54 20.42 19.42
CA ASP A 173 12.44 19.67 20.31
C ASP A 173 13.27 18.65 19.52
N ILE A 174 12.62 17.91 18.61
CA ILE A 174 13.26 16.91 17.76
C ILE A 174 14.20 17.58 16.75
N SER A 175 13.77 18.69 16.13
CA SER A 175 14.60 19.46 15.20
C SER A 175 15.91 19.92 15.85
N VAL A 176 15.84 20.40 17.10
CA VAL A 176 17.03 20.79 17.88
C VAL A 176 17.91 19.58 18.20
N MET A 177 17.32 18.45 18.60
CA MET A 177 18.11 17.26 18.95
C MET A 177 18.78 16.59 17.74
N MET A 178 18.25 16.81 16.54
CA MET A 178 18.81 16.30 15.28
C MET A 178 19.81 17.25 14.63
N ASP A 179 19.89 18.51 15.06
CA ASP A 179 20.49 19.61 14.28
C ASP A 179 19.89 19.71 12.86
N ALA A 180 18.57 19.54 12.75
CA ALA A 180 17.88 19.48 11.46
C ALA A 180 17.96 20.82 10.71
N HIS A 181 18.39 20.81 9.45
CA HIS A 181 18.52 21.99 8.60
C HIS A 181 19.29 23.13 9.27
N THR A 182 20.39 22.81 9.96
CA THR A 182 21.16 23.76 10.78
C THR A 182 22.49 24.12 10.12
N ASP A 183 22.87 25.40 10.12
CA ASP A 183 24.20 25.87 9.72
C ASP A 183 25.25 25.28 10.68
N LEU A 184 26.09 24.38 10.18
CA LEU A 184 27.07 23.64 10.98
C LEU A 184 28.38 24.43 11.19
N ASP A 185 28.55 25.55 10.48
CA ASP A 185 29.68 26.46 10.64
C ASP A 185 29.47 27.46 11.78
N ASP A 186 28.22 27.70 12.20
CA ASP A 186 27.87 28.52 13.37
C ASP A 186 27.43 27.67 14.57
N PRO A 187 28.21 27.61 15.67
CA PRO A 187 27.86 26.83 16.85
C PRO A 187 26.63 27.34 17.63
N ASP A 188 26.16 28.55 17.33
CA ASP A 188 24.95 29.14 17.91
C ASP A 188 23.74 29.06 16.94
N ALA A 189 23.88 28.37 15.81
CA ALA A 189 22.81 28.16 14.84
C ALA A 189 21.63 27.36 15.42
N GLU A 190 20.43 27.69 14.94
CA GLU A 190 19.19 27.00 15.28
C GLU A 190 18.66 26.21 14.08
N PRO A 191 17.81 25.19 14.27
CA PRO A 191 17.17 24.49 13.15
C PRO A 191 16.50 25.42 12.15
N GLY A 192 16.63 25.12 10.86
CA GLY A 192 16.13 25.95 9.76
C GLY A 192 17.10 27.05 9.29
N SER A 193 18.31 27.12 9.85
CA SER A 193 19.33 28.13 9.52
C SER A 193 20.29 27.76 8.39
N ALA A 194 20.32 26.50 7.96
CA ALA A 194 21.28 25.99 6.97
C ALA A 194 21.41 26.91 5.74
N ASP A 195 22.65 27.16 5.34
CA ASP A 195 22.97 27.99 4.17
C ASP A 195 23.86 27.26 3.14
N GLU A 196 24.30 26.04 3.47
CA GLU A 196 24.98 25.13 2.55
C GLU A 196 24.15 23.88 2.23
N PHE A 197 24.32 23.39 1.00
CA PHE A 197 23.54 22.27 0.49
C PHE A 197 23.70 20.97 1.29
N GLY A 198 24.88 20.75 1.90
CA GLY A 198 25.14 19.55 2.71
C GLY A 198 24.45 19.56 4.08
N GLU A 199 23.80 20.66 4.44
CA GLU A 199 23.16 20.88 5.74
C GLU A 199 21.64 20.82 5.65
N TYR A 200 21.09 20.71 4.43
CA TYR A 200 19.65 20.76 4.21
C TYR A 200 18.96 19.50 4.73
N GLY A 201 17.93 19.71 5.55
CA GLY A 201 17.01 18.65 5.96
C GLY A 201 17.57 17.83 7.13
N THR A 202 17.46 16.52 7.06
CA THR A 202 17.98 15.62 8.11
C THR A 202 18.55 14.39 7.45
N ASP A 203 19.84 14.11 7.66
CA ASP A 203 20.44 12.88 7.15
C ASP A 203 20.12 11.66 8.03
N VAL A 204 20.24 10.45 7.46
CA VAL A 204 19.99 9.18 8.18
C VAL A 204 20.84 9.01 9.45
N GLY A 205 22.02 9.62 9.51
CA GLY A 205 22.88 9.63 10.69
C GLY A 205 22.35 10.56 11.79
N GLN A 206 21.85 11.74 11.46
CA GLN A 206 21.16 12.63 12.41
C GLN A 206 19.94 11.92 13.01
N MET A 207 19.12 11.31 12.15
CA MET A 207 17.97 10.50 12.57
C MET A 207 18.38 9.33 13.48
N THR A 208 19.43 8.60 13.12
CA THR A 208 19.93 7.47 13.91
C THR A 208 20.41 7.91 15.29
N ARG A 209 21.29 8.94 15.35
CA ARG A 209 21.83 9.46 16.61
C ARG A 209 20.74 10.03 17.53
N PHE A 210 19.70 10.62 16.96
CA PHE A 210 18.54 11.07 17.72
C PHE A 210 17.92 9.88 18.49
N PHE A 211 17.55 8.80 17.81
CA PHE A 211 16.94 7.64 18.47
C PHE A 211 17.90 6.92 19.42
N GLU A 212 19.20 6.83 19.09
CA GLU A 212 20.22 6.31 20.02
C GLU A 212 20.36 7.13 21.30
N SER A 213 20.04 8.43 21.26
CA SER A 213 20.07 9.31 22.43
C SER A 213 18.86 9.13 23.36
N LEU A 214 17.76 8.57 22.85
CA LEU A 214 16.53 8.40 23.61
C LEU A 214 16.59 7.17 24.52
N ALA A 215 16.29 7.38 25.80
CA ALA A 215 16.20 6.28 26.74
C ALA A 215 15.00 5.37 26.40
N GLY A 216 15.25 4.06 26.31
CA GLY A 216 14.22 3.06 26.02
C GLY A 216 14.00 2.78 24.54
N PHE A 217 14.76 3.42 23.64
CA PHE A 217 14.78 3.07 22.22
C PHE A 217 16.03 2.27 21.86
N GLU A 218 15.87 1.36 20.90
CA GLU A 218 16.95 0.68 20.21
C GLU A 218 16.79 0.91 18.71
N VAL A 219 17.90 1.24 18.05
CA VAL A 219 18.01 1.16 16.60
C VAL A 219 18.17 -0.31 16.23
N VAL A 220 17.10 -0.91 15.71
CA VAL A 220 17.06 -2.33 15.33
C VAL A 220 17.84 -2.55 14.04
N GLU A 221 17.66 -1.64 13.07
CA GLU A 221 18.28 -1.74 11.76
C GLU A 221 18.35 -0.37 11.09
N THR A 222 19.40 -0.10 10.32
CA THR A 222 19.58 1.15 9.58
C THR A 222 20.61 0.96 8.46
N SER A 223 20.50 1.77 7.40
CA SER A 223 21.59 1.91 6.41
C SER A 223 22.70 2.85 6.86
N TYR A 224 22.57 3.52 8.02
CA TYR A 224 23.63 4.35 8.56
C TYR A 224 24.80 3.51 9.07
N HIS A 225 25.99 3.85 8.56
CA HIS A 225 27.25 3.32 9.05
C HIS A 225 28.18 4.49 9.39
N GLU A 226 28.40 4.74 10.68
CA GLU A 226 29.32 5.79 11.14
C GLU A 226 30.77 5.48 10.75
N ASN A 227 31.17 4.22 10.89
CA ASN A 227 32.55 3.79 10.69
C ASN A 227 32.68 3.03 9.37
N TYR A 228 33.24 3.69 8.37
CA TYR A 228 33.58 3.10 7.07
C TYR A 228 34.97 3.55 6.62
N SER A 229 35.54 2.79 5.69
CA SER A 229 36.81 3.09 5.02
C SER A 229 36.57 3.44 3.55
N ALA A 230 37.58 4.00 2.90
CA ALA A 230 37.51 4.26 1.46
C ALA A 230 37.31 2.99 0.61
N GLN A 231 37.57 1.79 1.16
CA GLN A 231 37.35 0.52 0.47
C GLN A 231 35.89 0.06 0.51
N ASP A 232 35.13 0.55 1.50
CA ASP A 232 33.71 0.19 1.67
C ASP A 232 32.81 1.00 0.74
N LEU A 233 33.33 2.07 0.13
CA LEU A 233 32.61 2.91 -0.82
C LEU A 233 32.60 2.28 -2.23
N ILE A 234 31.56 2.57 -2.99
CA ILE A 234 31.50 2.27 -4.43
C ILE A 234 32.61 3.06 -5.13
N GLN A 235 33.48 2.36 -5.85
CA GLN A 235 34.67 2.97 -6.45
C GLN A 235 34.38 3.63 -7.80
N GLU A 236 35.12 4.69 -8.13
CA GLU A 236 35.09 5.29 -9.46
C GLU A 236 35.46 4.26 -10.53
N GLY A 237 34.62 4.13 -11.56
CA GLY A 237 34.80 3.17 -12.65
C GLY A 237 34.27 1.76 -12.36
N ASP A 238 33.64 1.52 -11.21
CA ASP A 238 32.88 0.29 -11.00
C ASP A 238 31.73 0.20 -12.00
N SER A 239 31.70 -0.90 -12.77
CA SER A 239 30.75 -1.09 -13.87
C SER A 239 29.41 -1.66 -13.42
N SER A 240 29.27 -2.15 -12.18
CA SER A 240 27.97 -2.54 -11.61
C SER A 240 27.14 -1.33 -11.16
N HIS A 241 27.78 -0.17 -10.97
CA HIS A 241 27.15 1.04 -10.44
C HIS A 241 27.20 2.20 -11.42
N VAL A 242 26.18 3.06 -11.37
CA VAL A 242 26.19 4.29 -12.18
C VAL A 242 27.10 5.35 -11.55
N ALA A 243 27.62 6.27 -12.36
CA ALA A 243 28.59 7.28 -11.88
C ALA A 243 28.09 8.15 -10.72
N ALA A 244 26.77 8.34 -10.60
CA ALA A 244 26.17 9.07 -9.49
C ALA A 244 26.38 8.36 -8.13
N GLU A 245 26.48 7.03 -8.13
CA GLU A 245 26.60 6.19 -6.94
C GLU A 245 28.03 6.10 -6.41
N TRP A 246 29.05 6.38 -7.23
CA TRP A 246 30.45 6.34 -6.80
C TRP A 246 30.69 7.23 -5.58
N GLY A 247 31.38 6.71 -4.57
CA GLY A 247 31.62 7.38 -3.29
C GLY A 247 30.48 7.26 -2.28
N ASN A 248 29.38 6.57 -2.60
CA ASN A 248 28.40 6.13 -1.60
C ASN A 248 28.78 4.77 -1.02
N LEU A 249 28.21 4.45 0.13
CA LEU A 249 28.12 3.08 0.60
C LEU A 249 27.16 2.32 -0.33
N PRO A 250 27.37 1.02 -0.56
CA PRO A 250 26.45 0.19 -1.32
C PRO A 250 25.03 0.21 -0.74
N PRO A 251 23.99 0.05 -1.58
CA PRO A 251 22.63 -0.11 -1.09
C PRO A 251 22.53 -1.33 -0.15
N THR A 252 21.67 -1.25 0.86
CA THR A 252 21.43 -2.36 1.79
C THR A 252 20.78 -3.55 1.08
N PHE A 253 19.86 -3.26 0.16
CA PHE A 253 19.09 -4.25 -0.59
C PHE A 253 19.51 -4.27 -2.05
N SER A 254 19.93 -5.45 -2.51
CA SER A 254 20.01 -5.80 -3.92
C SER A 254 18.66 -5.60 -4.60
N TYR A 255 18.65 -5.20 -5.88
CA TYR A 255 17.41 -5.16 -6.66
C TYR A 255 16.78 -6.56 -6.83
N MET A 256 17.58 -7.63 -6.76
CA MET A 256 17.08 -9.00 -6.81
C MET A 256 16.34 -9.43 -5.54
N SER A 257 16.48 -8.67 -4.44
CA SER A 257 15.77 -8.96 -3.18
C SER A 257 14.25 -8.83 -3.29
N LEU A 258 13.75 -8.13 -4.32
CA LEU A 258 12.32 -8.08 -4.68
C LEU A 258 11.81 -9.37 -5.32
N TYR A 259 12.69 -10.17 -5.91
CA TYR A 259 12.31 -11.31 -6.77
C TYR A 259 12.88 -12.65 -6.33
N THR A 260 13.77 -12.66 -5.33
CA THR A 260 14.47 -13.85 -4.86
C THR A 260 14.40 -13.96 -3.35
N THR A 261 14.65 -15.16 -2.81
CA THR A 261 14.68 -15.38 -1.36
C THR A 261 15.94 -14.83 -0.67
N GLU A 262 16.90 -14.31 -1.45
CA GLU A 262 18.20 -13.85 -0.99
C GLU A 262 18.41 -12.36 -1.30
N ASN A 263 19.30 -11.72 -0.56
CA ASN A 263 19.71 -10.34 -0.81
C ASN A 263 21.04 -10.33 -1.58
N ASP A 264 21.01 -10.76 -2.83
CA ASP A 264 22.21 -10.95 -3.67
C ASP A 264 21.88 -10.69 -5.14
N ASP A 265 22.65 -9.80 -5.79
CA ASP A 265 22.49 -9.43 -7.20
C ASP A 265 22.67 -10.62 -8.16
N GLU A 266 23.38 -11.67 -7.74
CA GLU A 266 23.61 -12.88 -8.53
C GLU A 266 22.64 -14.03 -8.20
N SER A 267 21.69 -13.84 -7.27
CA SER A 267 20.80 -14.93 -6.87
C SER A 267 19.90 -15.40 -8.02
N GLU A 268 19.75 -16.72 -8.13
CA GLU A 268 18.81 -17.38 -9.04
C GLU A 268 17.66 -18.08 -8.27
N ASP A 269 17.55 -17.89 -6.95
CA ASP A 269 16.50 -18.50 -6.11
C ASP A 269 15.21 -17.66 -6.15
N TRP A 270 14.55 -17.68 -7.31
CA TRP A 270 13.32 -16.92 -7.58
C TRP A 270 12.19 -17.26 -6.60
N ALA A 271 11.48 -16.23 -6.16
CA ALA A 271 10.38 -16.30 -5.20
C ALA A 271 9.14 -15.56 -5.73
N GLU A 272 7.96 -15.94 -5.24
CA GLU A 272 6.79 -15.06 -5.29
C GLU A 272 7.02 -13.86 -4.36
N ALA A 273 6.28 -12.76 -4.55
CA ALA A 273 6.48 -11.50 -3.84
C ALA A 273 6.55 -11.70 -2.32
N ALA A 274 5.56 -12.41 -1.76
CA ALA A 274 5.46 -12.69 -0.33
C ALA A 274 6.67 -13.44 0.28
N ASP A 275 7.37 -14.23 -0.54
CA ASP A 275 8.55 -15.01 -0.11
C ASP A 275 9.88 -14.33 -0.46
N SER A 276 9.85 -13.23 -1.22
CA SER A 276 11.05 -12.46 -1.55
C SER A 276 11.74 -11.95 -0.30
N TYR A 277 13.06 -11.75 -0.36
CA TYR A 277 13.85 -11.27 0.77
C TYR A 277 13.33 -9.94 1.29
N PHE A 278 13.09 -8.98 0.39
CA PHE A 278 12.66 -7.64 0.77
C PHE A 278 11.27 -7.63 1.40
N VAL A 279 10.31 -8.34 0.81
CA VAL A 279 8.95 -8.38 1.36
C VAL A 279 8.93 -9.05 2.73
N ARG A 280 9.67 -10.15 2.93
CA ARG A 280 9.79 -10.78 4.27
C ARG A 280 10.45 -9.87 5.30
N TRP A 281 11.43 -9.06 4.89
CA TRP A 281 12.04 -8.05 5.75
C TRP A 281 11.03 -6.95 6.13
N LEU A 282 10.32 -6.42 5.13
CA LEU A 282 9.30 -5.38 5.27
C LEU A 282 8.17 -5.83 6.18
N THR A 283 7.51 -6.94 5.85
CA THR A 283 6.39 -7.46 6.63
C THR A 283 6.83 -7.93 8.01
N GLY A 284 8.04 -8.48 8.14
CA GLY A 284 8.60 -8.88 9.44
C GLY A 284 8.73 -7.72 10.42
N HIS A 285 9.12 -6.52 9.97
CA HIS A 285 9.15 -5.32 10.82
C HIS A 285 7.76 -4.79 11.11
N LEU A 286 6.88 -4.71 10.10
CA LEU A 286 5.50 -4.25 10.29
C LEU A 286 4.71 -5.16 11.27
N GLU A 287 4.83 -6.48 11.14
CA GLU A 287 4.24 -7.46 12.07
C GLU A 287 4.81 -7.38 13.48
N ALA A 288 6.08 -6.97 13.61
CA ALA A 288 6.70 -6.69 14.90
C ALA A 288 6.25 -5.34 15.50
N GLY A 289 5.39 -4.59 14.82
CA GLY A 289 4.91 -3.28 15.26
C GLY A 289 5.92 -2.16 15.05
N ARG A 290 6.91 -2.34 14.17
CA ARG A 290 8.01 -1.40 13.94
C ARG A 290 7.76 -0.57 12.68
N PRO A 291 7.57 0.76 12.82
CA PRO A 291 7.55 1.65 11.67
C PRO A 291 8.94 1.73 11.02
N ILE A 292 8.97 1.89 9.70
CA ILE A 292 10.22 1.99 8.93
C ILE A 292 10.31 3.41 8.39
N MET A 293 11.18 4.23 8.97
CA MET A 293 11.44 5.58 8.46
C MET A 293 12.35 5.48 7.25
N VAL A 294 11.98 6.13 6.15
CA VAL A 294 12.73 6.13 4.90
C VAL A 294 12.87 7.53 4.34
N GLU A 295 14.03 7.82 3.76
CA GLU A 295 14.26 9.00 2.93
C GLU A 295 14.45 8.56 1.48
N TRP A 296 13.87 9.32 0.55
CA TRP A 296 13.95 9.00 -0.87
C TRP A 296 13.69 10.23 -1.74
N VAL A 297 13.79 10.06 -3.06
CA VAL A 297 13.81 11.15 -4.06
C VAL A 297 12.49 11.91 -4.19
N ASP A 298 11.45 11.54 -3.44
CA ASP A 298 10.22 12.33 -3.46
C ASP A 298 10.52 13.76 -3.03
N TRP A 299 9.96 14.74 -3.75
CA TRP A 299 10.32 16.16 -3.63
C TRP A 299 11.82 16.48 -3.72
N ASP A 300 12.61 15.64 -4.43
CA ASP A 300 14.08 15.68 -4.48
C ASP A 300 14.77 15.38 -3.13
N GLY A 301 14.06 14.84 -2.13
CA GLY A 301 14.57 14.48 -0.81
C GLY A 301 13.49 14.65 0.25
N HIS A 302 12.90 13.54 0.71
CA HIS A 302 11.78 13.58 1.64
C HIS A 302 11.74 12.36 2.57
N TRP A 303 11.51 12.61 3.87
CA TRP A 303 11.28 11.57 4.86
C TRP A 303 9.80 11.21 4.97
N GLN A 304 9.53 9.91 4.95
CA GLN A 304 8.22 9.33 5.22
C GLN A 304 8.38 8.10 6.12
N VAL A 305 7.27 7.60 6.67
CA VAL A 305 7.26 6.37 7.47
C VAL A 305 6.45 5.32 6.76
N ILE A 306 7.05 4.20 6.36
CA ILE A 306 6.29 3.03 5.89
C ILE A 306 5.58 2.43 7.09
N ILE A 307 4.26 2.34 6.98
CA ILE A 307 3.37 1.80 8.00
C ILE A 307 2.56 0.62 7.51
N GLY A 308 2.59 0.32 6.21
CA GLY A 308 1.86 -0.82 5.67
C GLY A 308 2.33 -1.30 4.31
N TYR A 309 1.90 -2.51 4.00
CA TYR A 309 2.16 -3.25 2.77
C TYR A 309 0.88 -4.00 2.38
N ASP A 310 0.45 -3.85 1.14
CA ASP A 310 -0.69 -4.56 0.55
C ASP A 310 -0.22 -5.34 -0.68
N ASN A 311 -0.43 -6.65 -0.68
CA ASN A 311 -0.05 -7.53 -1.79
C ASN A 311 -1.11 -7.60 -2.90
N ASN A 312 -2.18 -6.81 -2.79
CA ASN A 312 -3.30 -6.73 -3.73
C ASN A 312 -3.99 -8.09 -4.05
N GLY A 313 -3.74 -9.12 -3.22
CA GLY A 313 -4.19 -10.49 -3.45
C GLY A 313 -3.53 -11.18 -4.66
N THR A 314 -2.39 -10.68 -5.14
CA THR A 314 -1.63 -11.22 -6.28
C THR A 314 -0.28 -11.78 -5.84
N PRO A 315 0.32 -12.71 -6.60
CA PRO A 315 1.62 -13.31 -6.25
C PRO A 315 2.83 -12.47 -6.72
N GLU A 316 2.62 -11.44 -7.51
CA GLU A 316 3.65 -10.71 -8.26
C GLU A 316 3.87 -9.33 -7.66
N ILE A 317 5.13 -8.90 -7.49
CA ILE A 317 5.48 -7.64 -6.81
C ILE A 317 4.99 -6.37 -7.54
N GLY A 318 4.62 -6.49 -8.82
CA GLY A 318 4.41 -5.34 -9.70
C GLY A 318 3.17 -4.51 -9.37
N ASP A 319 2.20 -5.07 -8.65
CA ASP A 319 0.99 -4.38 -8.19
C ASP A 319 0.88 -4.25 -6.66
N ASP A 320 1.92 -4.64 -5.94
CA ASP A 320 2.03 -4.42 -4.51
C ASP A 320 2.12 -2.92 -4.17
N VAL A 321 1.56 -2.55 -3.02
CA VAL A 321 1.44 -1.16 -2.58
C VAL A 321 2.07 -0.98 -1.21
N LEU A 322 2.88 0.07 -1.07
CA LEU A 322 3.34 0.59 0.21
C LEU A 322 2.39 1.67 0.70
N ILE A 323 2.17 1.69 2.02
CA ILE A 323 1.37 2.70 2.71
C ILE A 323 2.30 3.48 3.63
N PHE A 324 2.28 4.79 3.49
CA PHE A 324 3.13 5.73 4.20
C PHE A 324 2.29 6.61 5.12
N ALA A 325 2.84 6.93 6.29
CA ALA A 325 2.52 8.17 7.00
C ALA A 325 3.46 9.26 6.48
N ASP A 326 2.88 10.29 5.88
CA ASP A 326 3.56 11.33 5.13
C ASP A 326 3.43 12.69 5.84
N PRO A 327 4.56 13.30 6.26
CA PRO A 327 4.52 14.62 6.88
C PRO A 327 4.16 15.75 5.89
N TYR A 328 4.17 15.52 4.57
CA TYR A 328 3.84 16.50 3.53
C TYR A 328 2.71 16.05 2.59
N ASP A 329 1.58 15.65 3.16
CA ASP A 329 0.43 15.16 2.39
C ASP A 329 -0.45 16.30 1.87
N THR A 330 -0.09 16.83 0.69
CA THR A 330 -0.82 17.92 0.03
C THR A 330 -1.28 17.58 -1.39
N SER A 331 -0.98 16.37 -1.88
CA SER A 331 -1.00 16.06 -3.31
C SER A 331 -2.02 15.00 -3.74
N ASP A 332 -2.67 14.33 -2.80
CA ASP A 332 -3.65 13.26 -3.06
C ASP A 332 -5.13 13.73 -3.00
N HIS A 333 -5.32 15.05 -2.89
CA HIS A 333 -6.61 15.72 -2.70
C HIS A 333 -7.35 15.38 -1.40
N TRP A 334 -6.66 14.87 -0.38
CA TRP A 334 -7.25 14.65 0.92
C TRP A 334 -6.18 14.62 2.00
N GLN A 335 -5.86 15.79 2.56
CA GLN A 335 -4.80 15.94 3.55
C GLN A 335 -5.15 15.21 4.86
N ASP A 336 -4.83 13.93 4.95
CA ASP A 336 -5.02 13.05 6.10
C ASP A 336 -3.70 12.47 6.59
N GLY A 337 -2.60 12.79 5.90
CA GLY A 337 -1.25 12.39 6.24
C GLY A 337 -0.93 10.97 5.82
N TYR A 338 -1.79 10.29 5.06
CA TYR A 338 -1.47 9.00 4.48
C TYR A 338 -1.19 9.14 2.99
N TYR A 339 -0.18 8.43 2.54
CA TYR A 339 0.12 8.32 1.12
C TYR A 339 0.33 6.86 0.76
N TYR A 340 0.16 6.50 -0.52
CA TYR A 340 0.41 5.15 -0.98
C TYR A 340 1.09 5.16 -2.34
N TYR A 341 2.01 4.21 -2.54
CA TYR A 341 2.83 4.16 -3.76
C TYR A 341 3.11 2.70 -4.17
N PRO A 342 3.20 2.40 -5.48
CA PRO A 342 3.59 1.07 -5.94
C PRO A 342 4.97 0.67 -5.40
N LEU A 343 5.07 -0.47 -4.72
CA LEU A 343 6.28 -0.91 -4.01
C LEU A 343 7.46 -1.02 -4.95
N GLU A 344 7.32 -1.77 -6.04
CA GLU A 344 8.42 -2.03 -6.98
C GLU A 344 8.98 -0.70 -7.52
N ARG A 345 8.10 0.23 -7.88
CA ARG A 345 8.52 1.54 -8.39
C ARG A 345 9.21 2.37 -7.32
N TRP A 346 8.67 2.41 -6.11
CA TRP A 346 9.30 3.10 -4.98
C TRP A 346 10.70 2.56 -4.72
N PHE A 347 10.89 1.24 -4.74
CA PHE A 347 12.18 0.60 -4.45
C PHE A 347 13.30 1.07 -5.40
N TYR A 348 13.01 1.20 -6.71
CA TYR A 348 13.98 1.73 -7.68
C TYR A 348 14.21 3.25 -7.56
N MET A 349 13.33 3.95 -6.85
CA MET A 349 13.42 5.39 -6.56
C MET A 349 13.96 5.65 -5.14
N TRP A 350 14.28 4.60 -4.38
CA TRP A 350 14.71 4.70 -3.00
C TRP A 350 16.20 5.08 -2.90
N HIS A 351 16.43 6.35 -3.19
CA HIS A 351 17.69 7.04 -3.05
C HIS A 351 17.40 8.52 -2.86
N ASP A 352 18.29 9.24 -2.22
CA ASP A 352 18.32 10.70 -2.30
C ASP A 352 19.72 11.14 -2.70
N ARG A 353 19.86 11.52 -3.97
CA ARG A 353 21.13 11.95 -4.55
C ARG A 353 21.25 13.47 -4.60
N ASN A 354 20.16 14.16 -4.26
CA ASN A 354 20.12 15.59 -4.23
C ASN A 354 20.44 16.01 -2.80
N ILE A 355 19.54 15.85 -1.83
CA ILE A 355 19.70 16.46 -0.52
C ILE A 355 20.63 15.66 0.40
N ALA A 356 20.44 14.34 0.52
CA ALA A 356 21.24 13.52 1.42
C ALA A 356 22.75 13.58 1.10
N PRO A 357 23.62 13.67 2.13
CA PRO A 357 25.06 13.73 1.94
C PRO A 357 25.64 12.37 1.57
N LYS A 358 26.71 12.36 0.76
CA LYS A 358 27.54 11.15 0.61
C LYS A 358 28.22 10.80 1.94
N PRO A 359 28.31 9.51 2.31
CA PRO A 359 28.05 8.34 1.46
C PRO A 359 26.66 7.71 1.63
N TYR A 360 25.66 8.44 2.11
CA TYR A 360 24.37 7.89 2.60
C TYR A 360 23.19 8.06 1.63
N GLN A 361 23.48 8.30 0.35
CA GLN A 361 22.45 8.65 -0.64
C GLN A 361 21.60 7.47 -1.15
N LEU A 362 21.98 6.23 -0.84
CA LEU A 362 21.36 5.03 -1.40
C LEU A 362 20.61 4.28 -0.31
N GLN A 363 19.30 4.12 -0.48
CA GLN A 363 18.40 3.47 0.46
C GLN A 363 18.56 3.97 1.93
N PRO A 364 18.43 5.28 2.22
CA PRO A 364 18.43 5.75 3.60
C PRO A 364 17.18 5.25 4.35
N TYR A 365 17.38 4.54 5.46
CA TYR A 365 16.32 4.13 6.38
C TYR A 365 16.79 3.95 7.81
N LEU A 366 15.80 3.94 8.70
CA LEU A 366 15.94 3.60 10.11
C LEU A 366 14.70 2.81 10.59
N VAL A 367 14.96 1.71 11.30
CA VAL A 367 13.96 0.96 12.06
C VAL A 367 14.33 0.99 13.53
N VAL A 368 13.37 1.39 14.36
CA VAL A 368 13.54 1.47 15.82
C VAL A 368 12.49 0.63 16.53
N ASP A 369 12.79 0.28 17.77
CA ASP A 369 11.86 -0.42 18.65
C ASP A 369 11.98 0.10 20.09
N LEU A 370 10.92 -0.08 20.87
CA LEU A 370 10.88 0.31 22.28
C LEU A 370 11.35 -0.88 23.14
N VAL A 371 12.47 -0.71 23.82
CA VAL A 371 13.05 -1.73 24.71
C VAL A 371 12.63 -1.44 26.15
N ASN A 372 11.91 -2.40 26.74
CA ASN A 372 11.43 -2.35 28.13
C ASN A 372 12.51 -2.65 29.18
#